data_AF-A0A952RF44-F1
#
_entry.id   AF-A0A952RF44-F1
#
_cell.length_a   1.000
_cell.length_b   1.000
_cell.length_c   1.000
_cell.angle_alpha   90.00
_cell.angle_beta   90.00
_cell.angle_gamma   90.00
#
_symmetry.space_group_name_H-M   'P 1'
#
loop_
_entity.id
_entity.type
_entity.pdbx_description
1 polymer ?
#
loop_
_entity_poly.entity_id
_entity_poly.type
_entity_poly.pdbx_seq_one_letter_code
_entity_poly.pdbx_strand_id
1 'polypeptide(L)'
;MRVWLIFAALLALVLGWSGEARADLKVDSKWRQSALREDFTVVQWLDASCGAPPKSSTSGGGESIDIKVEGDELAFIGGGRVYRTNICYDPMPGLQRASHSRDGKTWRTRCATPPSDARKVVLNTLVVATSDTHIEIVETGRYEMSLESGKCVADVKRTRSFDAVGDTAPAAGTSTETGPSPAPAKSNAPSEAPPRPALCGVVGEAQKLEVRPSQKLLRPGETFRFRAVVLDAKGCETRTGTAFRLAPDATGKGVKVDALGNVTAAKEATEGALEIIASAGGKETRVTVEIVSAARYDELLQRSGLNAEGESDEAASVVIASQSIGADESVVEDGARKRRLVFLGIIGAALAGLLVAGIFVLRRNRRAKELMHAAEERHEERVREVLERRRRREAEHAAQQRAHEESVAAARAVSSSRSVAAEPAPPLRRADLVCASCGREMEPGTSFCPHDGTPLVAAGAPEKRGGGICPVCNTVFGSEVTRCPKDKQVLIPYPVQAMAQRSDAPRGKICPSCGERFDGGADFCGKDGTQLVLLN
;
A
#
# COMPACT_ATOMS: atom_id res chain seq x y z
N MET A 1 13.10 43.57 -43.50
CA MET A 1 13.73 43.48 -42.17
C MET A 1 12.77 43.72 -40.99
N ARG A 2 11.96 44.79 -40.96
CA ARG A 2 11.06 45.08 -39.82
C ARG A 2 9.99 44.01 -39.52
N VAL A 3 9.44 43.35 -40.54
CA VAL A 3 8.41 42.29 -40.36
C VAL A 3 8.99 41.02 -39.70
N TRP A 4 10.25 40.68 -40.01
CA TRP A 4 10.93 39.51 -39.43
C TRP A 4 11.26 39.69 -37.94
N LEU A 5 11.58 40.92 -37.51
CA LEU A 5 11.81 41.24 -36.10
C LEU A 5 10.54 41.14 -35.26
N ILE A 6 9.39 41.55 -35.81
CA ILE A 6 8.09 41.42 -35.12
C ILE A 6 7.69 39.95 -34.99
N PHE A 7 7.93 39.13 -36.02
CA PHE A 7 7.65 37.69 -35.97
C PHE A 7 8.56 36.94 -34.97
N ALA A 8 9.84 37.30 -34.90
CA ALA A 8 10.77 36.73 -33.92
C ALA A 8 10.42 37.10 -32.47
N ALA A 9 10.00 38.35 -32.23
CA ALA A 9 9.56 38.80 -30.91
C ALA A 9 8.26 38.11 -30.45
N LEU A 10 7.30 37.93 -31.37
CA LEU A 10 6.07 37.17 -31.09
C LEU A 10 6.35 35.68 -30.81
N LEU A 11 7.28 35.06 -31.55
CA LEU A 11 7.65 33.66 -31.32
C LEU A 11 8.38 33.46 -29.99
N ALA A 12 9.22 34.41 -29.57
CA ALA A 12 9.89 34.39 -28.27
C ALA A 12 8.89 34.59 -27.10
N LEU A 13 7.85 35.40 -27.28
CA LEU A 13 6.81 35.58 -26.28
C LEU A 13 5.95 34.31 -26.09
N VAL A 14 5.66 33.59 -27.16
CA VAL A 14 4.87 32.34 -27.11
C VAL A 14 5.67 31.17 -26.52
N LEU A 15 7.00 31.16 -26.67
CA LEU A 15 7.87 30.13 -26.08
C LEU A 15 8.25 30.41 -24.62
N GLY A 16 8.11 31.64 -24.14
CA GLY A 16 8.42 32.03 -22.75
C GLY A 16 7.31 31.74 -21.73
N TRP A 17 6.12 31.31 -22.18
CA TRP A 17 4.94 31.08 -21.33
C TRP A 17 4.59 29.60 -21.12
N SER A 18 5.58 28.71 -21.12
CA SER A 18 5.43 27.41 -20.47
C SER A 18 5.69 27.55 -18.97
N GLY A 19 4.90 28.39 -18.30
CA GLY A 19 4.76 28.30 -16.87
C GLY A 19 4.08 26.97 -16.59
N GLU A 20 4.76 26.07 -15.88
CA GLU A 20 4.11 24.89 -15.31
C GLU A 20 2.93 25.42 -14.48
N ALA A 21 1.72 25.21 -14.98
CA ALA A 21 0.51 25.50 -14.24
C ALA A 21 0.50 24.58 -13.02
N ARG A 22 1.12 25.04 -11.93
CA ARG A 22 0.94 24.46 -10.60
C ARG A 22 -0.53 24.65 -10.29
N ALA A 23 -1.29 23.56 -10.37
CA ALA A 23 -2.63 23.54 -9.83
C ALA A 23 -2.49 23.73 -8.32
N ASP A 24 -2.69 24.97 -7.84
CA ASP A 24 -2.72 25.29 -6.42
C ASP A 24 -3.87 24.52 -5.78
N LEU A 25 -3.53 23.37 -5.19
CA LEU A 25 -4.47 22.53 -4.47
C LEU A 25 -4.61 23.10 -3.05
N LYS A 26 -5.72 23.79 -2.76
CA LYS A 26 -6.05 24.26 -1.41
C LYS A 26 -6.53 23.10 -0.54
N VAL A 27 -5.59 22.32 0.01
CA VAL A 27 -5.90 21.21 0.94
C VAL A 27 -5.35 21.41 2.36
N ASP A 28 -4.70 22.54 2.62
CA ASP A 28 -4.23 22.94 3.96
C ASP A 28 -5.41 23.26 4.89
N SER A 29 -5.97 22.24 5.54
CA SER A 29 -7.13 22.40 6.44
C SER A 29 -7.31 21.19 7.35
N LYS A 30 -8.38 21.20 8.14
CA LYS A 30 -8.85 20.06 8.92
C LYS A 30 -9.74 19.15 8.07
N TRP A 31 -9.51 17.85 8.20
CA TRP A 31 -10.20 16.81 7.45
C TRP A 31 -10.74 15.76 8.40
N ARG A 32 -11.89 15.18 8.07
CA ARG A 32 -12.45 14.02 8.75
C ARG A 32 -12.10 12.78 7.96
N GLN A 33 -11.42 11.83 8.59
CA GLN A 33 -11.07 10.57 7.93
C GLN A 33 -12.19 9.53 8.06
N SER A 34 -12.41 8.72 7.03
CA SER A 34 -13.24 7.53 7.12
C SER A 34 -12.54 6.43 7.91
N ALA A 35 -13.28 5.37 8.25
CA ALA A 35 -12.66 4.14 8.71
C ALA A 35 -11.72 3.59 7.62
N LEU A 36 -10.60 2.98 8.02
CA LEU A 36 -9.75 2.21 7.12
C LEU A 36 -10.39 0.85 6.91
N ARG A 37 -10.77 0.56 5.67
CA ARG A 37 -11.21 -0.77 5.27
C ARG A 37 -10.03 -1.54 4.72
N GLU A 38 -9.81 -2.75 5.24
CA GLU A 38 -8.78 -3.66 4.76
C GLU A 38 -9.46 -4.95 4.29
N ASP A 39 -9.36 -5.23 3.00
CA ASP A 39 -9.90 -6.43 2.38
C ASP A 39 -8.74 -7.36 2.01
N PHE A 40 -8.67 -8.53 2.64
CA PHE A 40 -7.65 -9.54 2.38
C PHE A 40 -8.19 -10.65 1.47
N THR A 41 -7.42 -11.05 0.47
CA THR A 41 -7.66 -12.24 -0.35
C THR A 41 -6.53 -13.22 -0.15
N VAL A 42 -6.81 -14.33 0.53
CA VAL A 42 -5.82 -15.38 0.80
C VAL A 42 -5.66 -16.25 -0.44
N VAL A 43 -4.47 -16.24 -1.04
CA VAL A 43 -4.16 -17.02 -2.24
C VAL A 43 -3.60 -18.38 -1.86
N GLN A 44 -2.69 -18.42 -0.89
CA GLN A 44 -2.09 -19.63 -0.37
C GLN A 44 -1.82 -19.44 1.12
N TRP A 45 -2.23 -20.38 1.95
CA TRP A 45 -1.99 -20.30 3.39
C TRP A 45 -1.69 -21.67 3.96
N LEU A 46 -0.67 -21.73 4.82
CA LEU A 46 -0.26 -22.94 5.50
C LEU A 46 -0.59 -22.77 6.99
N ASP A 47 -1.73 -23.29 7.43
CA ASP A 47 -2.24 -23.08 8.79
C ASP A 47 -1.21 -23.45 9.86
N ALA A 48 -0.44 -24.53 9.63
CA ALA A 48 0.56 -25.02 10.57
C ALA A 48 1.77 -24.09 10.72
N SER A 49 2.13 -23.31 9.69
CA SER A 49 3.39 -22.57 9.67
C SER A 49 3.22 -21.05 9.57
N CYS A 50 2.07 -20.55 9.12
CA CYS A 50 1.80 -19.13 8.95
C CYS A 50 0.82 -18.57 9.99
N GLY A 51 0.29 -19.42 10.86
CA GLY A 51 -0.73 -19.04 11.84
C GLY A 51 -2.10 -18.84 11.19
N ALA A 52 -2.96 -18.09 11.86
CA ALA A 52 -4.31 -17.82 11.33
C ALA A 52 -4.24 -16.92 10.08
N PRO A 53 -5.03 -17.20 9.03
CA PRO A 53 -5.09 -16.34 7.85
C PRO A 53 -5.57 -14.94 8.20
N PRO A 54 -5.05 -13.89 7.52
CA PRO A 54 -5.50 -12.54 7.73
C PRO A 54 -6.99 -12.44 7.38
N LYS A 55 -7.72 -11.68 8.18
CA LYS A 55 -9.16 -11.43 7.99
C LYS A 55 -9.36 -9.99 7.57
N SER A 56 -10.26 -9.79 6.61
CA SER A 56 -10.73 -8.46 6.28
C SER A 56 -11.31 -7.78 7.51
N SER A 57 -11.01 -6.50 7.68
CA SER A 57 -11.43 -5.75 8.85
C SER A 57 -11.65 -4.28 8.52
N THR A 58 -12.24 -3.55 9.46
CA THR A 58 -12.41 -2.11 9.38
C THR A 58 -11.94 -1.51 10.70
N SER A 59 -11.10 -0.48 10.65
CA SER A 59 -10.48 0.09 11.84
C SER A 59 -10.36 1.62 11.80
N GLY A 60 -10.48 2.24 12.97
CA GLY A 60 -10.43 3.69 13.16
C GLY A 60 -11.55 4.44 12.43
N GLY A 61 -11.36 5.75 12.24
CA GLY A 61 -12.27 6.60 11.47
C GLY A 61 -13.07 7.57 12.33
N GLY A 62 -13.56 8.62 11.69
CA GLY A 62 -14.35 9.68 12.31
C GLY A 62 -13.52 10.76 13.00
N GLU A 63 -12.22 10.53 13.24
CA GLU A 63 -11.32 11.53 13.81
C GLU A 63 -11.02 12.66 12.83
N SER A 64 -10.75 13.85 13.37
CA SER A 64 -10.23 14.96 12.59
C SER A 64 -8.69 14.89 12.52
N ILE A 65 -8.14 15.08 11.33
CA ILE A 65 -6.71 15.18 11.07
C ILE A 65 -6.41 16.49 10.35
N ASP A 66 -5.17 16.96 10.42
CA ASP A 66 -4.70 18.07 9.60
C ASP A 66 -4.04 17.50 8.34
N ILE A 67 -4.41 18.00 7.16
CA ILE A 67 -3.69 17.71 5.92
C ILE A 67 -2.94 18.97 5.53
N LYS A 68 -1.64 18.84 5.26
CA LYS A 68 -0.77 19.94 4.83
C LYS A 68 -0.07 19.63 3.52
N VAL A 69 0.10 20.65 2.69
CA VAL A 69 0.93 20.61 1.50
C VAL A 69 2.37 20.91 1.91
N GLU A 70 3.27 19.96 1.70
CA GLU A 70 4.70 20.11 1.93
C GLU A 70 5.44 20.03 0.59
N GLY A 71 5.64 21.18 -0.04
CA GLY A 71 6.21 21.25 -1.38
C GLY A 71 5.26 20.59 -2.38
N ASP A 72 5.68 19.45 -2.92
CA ASP A 72 4.88 18.69 -3.88
C ASP A 72 4.11 17.50 -3.26
N GLU A 73 4.13 17.36 -1.94
CA GLU A 73 3.57 16.22 -1.22
C GLU A 73 2.43 16.63 -0.29
N LEU A 74 1.61 15.66 0.11
CA LEU A 74 0.66 15.83 1.21
C LEU A 74 1.20 15.15 2.47
N ALA A 75 1.07 15.84 3.60
CA ALA A 75 1.31 15.32 4.94
C ALA A 75 -0.01 15.23 5.70
N PHE A 76 -0.41 14.01 6.06
CA PHE A 76 -1.58 13.67 6.86
C PHE A 76 -1.12 13.56 8.33
N ILE A 77 -1.57 14.48 9.17
CA ILE A 77 -1.13 14.63 10.56
C ILE A 77 -2.33 14.36 11.48
N GLY A 78 -2.32 13.20 12.14
CA GLY A 78 -3.40 12.79 13.05
C GLY A 78 -3.65 11.29 12.97
N GLY A 79 -4.67 10.79 13.68
CA GLY A 79 -5.00 9.35 13.63
C GLY A 79 -3.87 8.42 14.10
N GLY A 80 -3.01 8.90 15.00
CA GLY A 80 -1.94 8.13 15.64
C GLY A 80 -0.58 8.13 14.92
N ARG A 81 -0.45 8.71 13.72
CA ARG A 81 0.84 8.83 13.00
C ARG A 81 0.86 9.98 12.01
N VAL A 82 2.04 10.34 11.52
CA VAL A 82 2.19 11.22 10.37
C VAL A 82 2.42 10.36 9.13
N TYR A 83 1.57 10.51 8.11
CA TYR A 83 1.74 9.86 6.81
C TYR A 83 2.04 10.92 5.75
N ARG A 84 3.01 10.65 4.86
CA ARG A 84 3.31 11.52 3.72
C ARG A 84 3.08 10.75 2.43
N THR A 85 2.57 11.40 1.38
CA THR A 85 2.33 10.75 0.08
C THR A 85 3.57 10.09 -0.50
N ASN A 86 4.76 10.55 -0.13
CA ASN A 86 6.03 9.99 -0.56
C ASN A 86 6.66 8.99 0.40
N ILE A 87 5.93 8.43 1.36
CA ILE A 87 6.40 7.29 2.17
C ILE A 87 5.42 6.12 2.05
N CYS A 88 5.79 4.96 2.60
CA CYS A 88 4.91 3.80 2.61
C CYS A 88 3.74 4.02 3.57
N TYR A 89 2.52 3.74 3.11
CA TYR A 89 1.33 3.88 3.94
C TYR A 89 1.22 2.76 4.97
N ASP A 90 1.56 1.52 4.59
CA ASP A 90 1.72 0.43 5.57
C ASP A 90 2.99 0.66 6.44
N PRO A 91 2.88 0.64 7.78
CA PRO A 91 4.00 0.87 8.68
C PRO A 91 4.87 -0.39 8.88
N MET A 92 4.73 -1.43 8.05
CA MET A 92 5.46 -2.68 8.19
C MET A 92 6.98 -2.45 8.25
N PRO A 93 7.68 -2.97 9.28
CA PRO A 93 9.13 -2.87 9.37
C PRO A 93 9.83 -3.49 8.15
N GLY A 94 10.83 -2.80 7.62
CA GLY A 94 11.60 -3.24 6.45
C GLY A 94 10.97 -2.86 5.11
N LEU A 95 9.73 -2.37 5.09
CA LEU A 95 9.12 -1.86 3.88
C LEU A 95 9.76 -0.52 3.49
N GLN A 96 10.27 -0.42 2.26
CA GLN A 96 10.95 0.79 1.76
C GLN A 96 10.28 1.30 0.49
N ARG A 97 10.36 2.61 0.28
CA ARG A 97 9.87 3.23 -0.95
C ARG A 97 10.73 2.83 -2.14
N ALA A 98 10.15 2.08 -3.06
CA ALA A 98 10.80 1.65 -4.30
C ALA A 98 10.67 2.71 -5.40
N SER A 99 9.50 3.34 -5.54
CA SER A 99 9.28 4.46 -6.45
C SER A 99 8.19 5.38 -5.95
N HIS A 100 8.23 6.63 -6.39
CA HIS A 100 7.20 7.63 -6.13
C HIS A 100 7.05 8.54 -7.36
N SER A 101 5.81 8.88 -7.70
CA SER A 101 5.51 9.88 -8.71
C SER A 101 4.27 10.67 -8.36
N ARG A 102 4.22 11.89 -8.87
CA ARG A 102 3.06 12.78 -8.80
C ARG A 102 2.64 13.18 -10.20
N ASP A 103 1.33 13.26 -10.39
CA ASP A 103 0.69 13.79 -11.59
C ASP A 103 -0.51 14.66 -11.18
N GLY A 104 -0.28 15.98 -11.08
CA GLY A 104 -1.30 16.94 -10.64
C GLY A 104 -1.82 16.67 -9.23
N LYS A 105 -3.08 16.20 -9.15
CA LYS A 105 -3.82 15.86 -7.91
C LYS A 105 -3.70 14.38 -7.53
N THR A 106 -2.75 13.66 -8.15
CA THR A 106 -2.57 12.23 -7.93
C THR A 106 -1.14 11.91 -7.52
N TRP A 107 -0.97 11.13 -6.45
CA TRP A 107 0.31 10.61 -5.98
C TRP A 107 0.29 9.09 -6.05
N ARG A 108 1.38 8.52 -6.54
CA ARG A 108 1.58 7.07 -6.66
C ARG A 108 2.87 6.70 -5.96
N THR A 109 2.76 5.82 -4.98
CA THR A 109 3.92 5.32 -4.23
C THR A 109 3.95 3.81 -4.29
N ARG A 110 5.09 3.27 -4.74
CA ARG A 110 5.35 1.84 -4.68
C ARG A 110 6.31 1.57 -3.55
N CYS A 111 5.94 0.64 -2.69
CA CYS A 111 6.75 0.18 -1.58
C CYS A 111 7.06 -1.30 -1.71
N ALA A 112 8.26 -1.70 -1.34
CA ALA A 112 8.67 -3.09 -1.34
C ALA A 112 9.68 -3.37 -0.23
N THR A 113 9.70 -4.60 0.28
CA THR A 113 10.78 -5.07 1.14
C THR A 113 12.03 -5.40 0.29
N PRO A 114 13.25 -5.31 0.87
CA PRO A 114 14.46 -5.72 0.18
C PRO A 114 14.39 -7.17 -0.31
N PRO A 115 15.08 -7.54 -1.42
CA PRO A 115 15.08 -8.92 -1.92
C PRO A 115 15.59 -9.97 -0.93
N SER A 116 16.37 -9.55 0.07
CA SER A 116 16.90 -10.39 1.15
C SER A 116 15.92 -10.61 2.30
N ASP A 117 14.78 -9.90 2.35
CA ASP A 117 13.76 -10.10 3.37
C ASP A 117 12.98 -11.39 3.08
N ALA A 118 12.85 -12.26 4.10
CA ALA A 118 12.06 -13.48 4.01
C ALA A 118 10.55 -13.18 3.80
N ARG A 119 10.12 -11.98 4.21
CA ARG A 119 8.78 -11.42 3.98
C ARG A 119 8.87 -10.50 2.76
N LYS A 120 8.54 -11.05 1.60
CA LYS A 120 8.44 -10.29 0.35
C LYS A 120 7.12 -9.56 0.33
N VAL A 121 7.17 -8.24 0.31
CA VAL A 121 5.98 -7.40 0.28
C VAL A 121 6.12 -6.42 -0.86
N VAL A 122 5.04 -6.22 -1.62
CA VAL A 122 4.94 -5.19 -2.64
C VAL A 122 3.60 -4.50 -2.49
N LEU A 123 3.63 -3.20 -2.19
CA LEU A 123 2.44 -2.36 -2.06
C LEU A 123 2.50 -1.23 -3.09
N ASN A 124 1.33 -0.85 -3.62
CA ASN A 124 1.13 0.32 -4.46
C ASN A 124 0.03 1.16 -3.83
N THR A 125 0.39 2.34 -3.36
CA THR A 125 -0.50 3.33 -2.78
C THR A 125 -0.81 4.39 -3.82
N LEU A 126 -2.10 4.65 -4.04
CA LEU A 126 -2.63 5.72 -4.87
C LEU A 126 -3.36 6.70 -3.96
N VAL A 127 -2.97 7.97 -4.01
CA VAL A 127 -3.69 9.07 -3.33
C VAL A 127 -4.24 9.98 -4.41
N VAL A 128 -5.54 10.27 -4.39
CA VAL A 128 -6.21 11.13 -5.36
C VAL A 128 -7.00 12.21 -4.63
N ALA A 129 -6.66 13.47 -4.85
CA ALA A 129 -7.53 14.59 -4.47
C ALA A 129 -8.58 14.78 -5.59
N THR A 130 -9.74 14.15 -5.45
CA THR A 130 -10.81 14.20 -6.46
C THR A 130 -11.48 15.59 -6.49
N SER A 131 -11.49 16.28 -5.35
CA SER A 131 -11.87 17.69 -5.23
C SER A 131 -10.99 18.40 -4.20
N ASP A 132 -11.25 19.69 -3.96
CA ASP A 132 -10.57 20.44 -2.89
C ASP A 132 -11.12 20.10 -1.50
N THR A 133 -12.18 19.27 -1.43
CA THR A 133 -12.86 18.86 -0.21
C THR A 133 -12.91 17.34 -0.04
N HIS A 134 -12.34 16.56 -0.95
CA HIS A 134 -12.35 15.10 -0.91
C HIS A 134 -11.03 14.52 -1.41
N ILE A 135 -10.44 13.64 -0.60
CA ILE A 135 -9.23 12.89 -0.93
C ILE A 135 -9.50 11.41 -0.69
N GLU A 136 -9.07 10.56 -1.63
CA GLU A 136 -9.15 9.11 -1.50
C GLU A 136 -7.74 8.51 -1.47
N ILE A 137 -7.55 7.52 -0.60
CA ILE A 137 -6.37 6.65 -0.56
C ILE A 137 -6.81 5.23 -0.88
N VAL A 138 -6.19 4.65 -1.89
CA VAL A 138 -6.32 3.23 -2.25
C VAL A 138 -4.94 2.60 -2.25
N GLU A 139 -4.72 1.62 -1.39
CA GLU A 139 -3.50 0.80 -1.39
C GLU A 139 -3.83 -0.62 -1.84
N THR A 140 -3.03 -1.17 -2.73
CA THR A 140 -3.12 -2.58 -3.12
C THR A 140 -1.77 -3.23 -2.95
N GLY A 141 -1.73 -4.49 -2.55
CA GLY A 141 -0.45 -5.16 -2.40
C GLY A 141 -0.54 -6.66 -2.20
N ARG A 142 0.65 -7.27 -2.17
CA ARG A 142 0.84 -8.70 -2.01
C ARG A 142 1.87 -8.95 -0.93
N TYR A 143 1.50 -9.76 0.05
CA TYR A 143 2.40 -10.32 1.05
C TYR A 143 2.75 -11.75 0.63
N GLU A 144 4.04 -12.05 0.60
CA GLU A 144 4.57 -13.38 0.38
C GLU A 144 5.62 -13.69 1.45
N MET A 145 5.36 -14.70 2.26
CA MET A 145 6.33 -15.24 3.21
C MET A 145 6.80 -16.60 2.72
N SER A 146 8.11 -16.75 2.53
CA SER A 146 8.70 -18.05 2.17
C SER A 146 9.20 -18.75 3.43
N LEU A 147 8.71 -19.96 3.67
CA LEU A 147 9.08 -20.84 4.77
C LEU A 147 9.65 -22.15 4.20
N GLU A 148 10.29 -22.96 5.05
CA GLU A 148 10.77 -24.29 4.66
C GLU A 148 9.62 -25.21 4.22
N SER A 149 8.45 -25.07 4.86
CA SER A 149 7.23 -25.84 4.57
C SER A 149 6.46 -25.36 3.33
N GLY A 150 6.81 -24.21 2.75
CA GLY A 150 6.14 -23.63 1.58
C GLY A 150 5.93 -22.11 1.69
N LYS A 151 4.93 -21.59 1.00
CA LYS A 151 4.67 -20.14 0.92
C LYS A 151 3.32 -19.77 1.51
N CYS A 152 3.27 -18.59 2.10
CA CYS A 152 2.02 -17.95 2.51
C CYS A 152 1.86 -16.63 1.79
N VAL A 153 0.75 -16.53 1.08
CA VAL A 153 0.48 -15.50 0.10
C VAL A 153 -0.92 -14.95 0.33
N ALA A 154 -0.98 -13.65 0.59
CA ALA A 154 -2.22 -12.92 0.69
C ALA A 154 -2.10 -11.61 -0.08
N ASP A 155 -3.13 -11.28 -0.84
CA ASP A 155 -3.29 -9.96 -1.44
C ASP A 155 -4.13 -9.09 -0.49
N VAL A 156 -3.84 -7.79 -0.45
CA VAL A 156 -4.56 -6.80 0.35
C VAL A 156 -5.03 -5.65 -0.53
N LYS A 157 -6.24 -5.16 -0.26
CA LYS A 157 -6.72 -3.86 -0.71
C LYS A 157 -7.11 -3.04 0.51
N ARG A 158 -6.61 -1.83 0.62
CA ARG A 158 -6.97 -0.87 1.67
C ARG A 158 -7.58 0.36 1.06
N THR A 159 -8.66 0.86 1.64
CA THR A 159 -9.28 2.12 1.22
C THR A 159 -9.56 3.01 2.42
N ARG A 160 -9.36 4.32 2.23
CA ARG A 160 -9.73 5.36 3.18
C ARG A 160 -10.02 6.65 2.43
N SER A 161 -11.08 7.35 2.81
CA SER A 161 -11.40 8.69 2.30
C SER A 161 -11.19 9.75 3.38
N PHE A 162 -11.04 10.99 2.94
CA PHE A 162 -10.92 12.17 3.78
C PHE A 162 -11.82 13.25 3.20
N ASP A 163 -12.67 13.81 4.06
CA ASP A 163 -13.57 14.90 3.71
C ASP A 163 -13.19 16.16 4.48
N ALA A 164 -13.09 17.30 3.79
CA ALA A 164 -12.73 18.56 4.44
C ALA A 164 -13.82 18.96 5.45
N VAL A 165 -13.41 19.30 6.66
CA VAL A 165 -14.30 19.88 7.66
C VAL A 165 -14.41 21.36 7.32
N GLY A 166 -15.50 21.75 6.66
CA GLY A 166 -15.73 23.16 6.33
C GLY A 166 -15.67 24.04 7.59
N ASP A 167 -15.09 25.24 7.47
CA ASP A 167 -14.95 26.21 8.58
C ASP A 167 -16.30 26.71 9.15
N THR A 168 -17.42 26.30 8.56
CA THR A 168 -18.78 26.63 8.97
C THR A 168 -19.42 25.53 9.83
N ALA A 169 -18.99 25.38 11.07
CA ALA A 169 -19.84 24.80 12.13
C ALA A 169 -19.35 25.18 13.55
N PRO A 170 -20.13 25.92 14.35
CA PRO A 170 -19.83 26.12 15.77
C PRO A 170 -19.98 24.79 16.54
N ALA A 171 -19.04 24.55 17.45
CA ALA A 171 -18.95 23.37 18.28
C ALA A 171 -20.22 23.13 19.11
N ALA A 172 -20.78 21.93 19.03
CA ALA A 172 -21.82 21.46 19.94
C ALA A 172 -21.46 20.08 20.51
N GLY A 173 -21.30 20.04 21.83
CA GLY A 173 -21.82 18.97 22.67
C GLY A 173 -20.98 17.71 22.83
N THR A 174 -20.08 17.72 23.83
CA THR A 174 -19.67 16.54 24.59
C THR A 174 -20.91 15.76 25.06
N SER A 175 -20.97 14.45 24.82
CA SER A 175 -21.96 13.56 25.44
C SER A 175 -21.25 12.42 26.15
N THR A 176 -21.49 12.37 27.46
CA THR A 176 -20.99 11.39 28.42
C THR A 176 -22.06 10.33 28.68
N GLU A 177 -21.64 9.06 28.61
CA GLU A 177 -22.06 7.87 29.39
C GLU A 177 -23.50 7.29 29.41
N THR A 178 -23.52 5.97 29.13
CA THR A 178 -24.08 4.84 29.92
C THR A 178 -25.58 4.51 29.88
N GLY A 179 -25.90 3.33 29.33
CA GLY A 179 -27.17 2.60 29.53
C GLY A 179 -27.21 1.26 28.76
N PRO A 180 -27.77 0.16 29.31
CA PRO A 180 -27.32 -1.20 29.02
C PRO A 180 -28.01 -1.90 27.83
N SER A 181 -27.27 -2.89 27.33
CA SER A 181 -27.59 -3.84 26.25
C SER A 181 -28.79 -4.76 26.55
N PRO A 182 -29.70 -4.98 25.59
CA PRO A 182 -30.51 -6.18 25.50
C PRO A 182 -30.12 -7.10 24.33
N ALA A 183 -30.23 -8.40 24.60
CA ALA A 183 -29.95 -9.55 23.72
C ALA A 183 -30.90 -9.66 22.50
N PRO A 184 -30.59 -10.51 21.50
CA PRO A 184 -30.97 -10.30 20.11
C PRO A 184 -32.34 -10.88 19.74
N ALA A 185 -33.15 -10.11 19.04
CA ALA A 185 -34.36 -10.58 18.35
C ALA A 185 -34.15 -10.54 16.84
N LYS A 186 -34.41 -11.67 16.18
CA LYS A 186 -34.50 -11.82 14.73
C LYS A 186 -35.72 -11.04 14.21
N SER A 187 -35.55 -10.16 13.21
CA SER A 187 -36.55 -9.94 12.17
C SER A 187 -35.99 -9.09 11.02
N ASN A 188 -36.23 -9.55 9.80
CA ASN A 188 -35.95 -8.87 8.54
C ASN A 188 -36.81 -7.59 8.42
N ALA A 189 -36.17 -6.45 8.19
CA ALA A 189 -36.79 -5.23 7.66
C ALA A 189 -35.74 -4.45 6.83
N PRO A 190 -36.09 -3.87 5.67
CA PRO A 190 -35.15 -3.11 4.84
C PRO A 190 -34.64 -1.89 5.59
N SER A 191 -33.33 -1.66 5.51
CA SER A 191 -32.66 -0.50 6.13
C SER A 191 -33.24 0.80 5.56
N GLU A 192 -33.93 1.54 6.42
CA GLU A 192 -34.49 2.85 6.11
C GLU A 192 -33.36 3.85 5.83
N ALA A 193 -33.44 4.54 4.69
CA ALA A 193 -32.48 5.55 4.26
C ALA A 193 -32.39 6.71 5.28
N PRO A 194 -31.22 7.38 5.41
CA PRO A 194 -31.05 8.49 6.36
C PRO A 194 -32.11 9.59 6.16
N PRO A 195 -32.58 10.23 7.25
CA PRO A 195 -33.66 11.20 7.20
C PRO A 195 -33.32 12.36 6.27
N ARG A 196 -34.21 12.62 5.31
CA ARG A 196 -34.10 13.75 4.39
C ARG A 196 -34.08 15.05 5.21
N PRO A 197 -33.18 16.00 4.93
CA PRO A 197 -33.26 17.31 5.57
C PRO A 197 -34.60 17.94 5.20
N ALA A 198 -35.46 18.13 6.20
CA ALA A 198 -36.67 18.90 6.05
C ALA A 198 -36.29 20.36 5.78
N LEU A 199 -37.00 20.99 4.84
CA LEU A 199 -37.02 22.44 4.54
C LEU A 199 -36.13 22.94 3.40
N CYS A 200 -36.26 22.34 2.21
CA CYS A 200 -36.04 23.10 0.98
C CYS A 200 -37.23 24.03 0.73
N GLY A 201 -37.17 25.27 1.24
CA GLY A 201 -38.29 26.22 1.15
C GLY A 201 -38.63 26.64 -0.30
N VAL A 202 -37.62 27.06 -1.06
CA VAL A 202 -37.78 27.44 -2.48
C VAL A 202 -36.75 26.66 -3.30
N VAL A 203 -37.25 25.77 -4.15
CA VAL A 203 -36.47 24.97 -5.09
C VAL A 203 -35.92 25.86 -6.21
N GLY A 204 -34.60 25.87 -6.39
CA GLY A 204 -33.90 26.59 -7.44
C GLY A 204 -33.88 25.85 -8.79
N GLU A 205 -33.14 26.41 -9.75
CA GLU A 205 -32.93 25.77 -11.06
C GLU A 205 -32.11 24.48 -10.95
N ALA A 206 -32.33 23.55 -11.88
CA ALA A 206 -31.60 22.28 -11.93
C ALA A 206 -30.10 22.50 -12.21
N GLN A 207 -29.25 22.04 -11.29
CA GLN A 207 -27.80 22.22 -11.36
C GLN A 207 -27.03 20.90 -11.39
N LYS A 208 -27.58 19.81 -10.86
CA LYS A 208 -26.91 18.51 -10.77
C LYS A 208 -27.91 17.37 -10.98
N LEU A 209 -27.57 16.37 -11.77
CA LEU A 209 -28.28 15.10 -11.86
C LEU A 209 -27.47 14.06 -11.10
N GLU A 210 -28.07 13.39 -10.11
CA GLU A 210 -27.49 12.26 -9.38
C GLU A 210 -28.32 11.00 -9.59
N VAL A 211 -27.67 9.86 -9.81
CA VAL A 211 -28.31 8.55 -9.90
C VAL A 211 -27.67 7.61 -8.89
N ARG A 212 -28.50 6.98 -8.06
CA ARG A 212 -28.07 5.99 -7.05
C ARG A 212 -28.77 4.65 -7.26
N PRO A 213 -28.04 3.54 -7.11
CA PRO A 213 -26.57 3.42 -7.03
C PRO A 213 -25.88 3.78 -8.37
N SER A 214 -24.55 3.97 -8.39
CA SER A 214 -23.77 4.12 -9.64
C SER A 214 -23.51 2.77 -10.34
N GLN A 215 -23.46 1.67 -9.58
CA GLN A 215 -23.31 0.30 -10.06
C GLN A 215 -24.29 -0.66 -9.36
N LYS A 216 -24.84 -1.62 -10.12
CA LYS A 216 -25.72 -2.69 -9.61
C LYS A 216 -25.36 -4.06 -10.22
N LEU A 217 -25.23 -5.09 -9.40
CA LEU A 217 -25.23 -6.49 -9.84
C LEU A 217 -26.68 -7.00 -9.93
N LEU A 218 -27.00 -7.69 -11.03
CA LEU A 218 -28.28 -8.39 -11.18
C LEU A 218 -28.05 -9.83 -11.60
N ARG A 219 -28.88 -10.74 -11.09
CA ARG A 219 -29.00 -12.10 -11.61
C ARG A 219 -30.03 -12.14 -12.74
N PRO A 220 -29.90 -13.09 -13.69
CA PRO A 220 -30.93 -13.31 -14.70
C PRO A 220 -32.31 -13.54 -14.07
N GLY A 221 -33.31 -12.79 -14.51
CA GLY A 221 -34.68 -12.81 -13.96
C GLY A 221 -34.97 -11.76 -12.88
N GLU A 222 -33.98 -11.01 -12.40
CA GLU A 222 -34.19 -9.96 -11.39
C GLU A 222 -34.63 -8.62 -12.00
N THR A 223 -35.26 -7.79 -11.16
CA THR A 223 -35.64 -6.42 -11.50
C THR A 223 -35.16 -5.47 -10.41
N PHE A 224 -34.68 -4.31 -10.81
CA PHE A 224 -34.17 -3.26 -9.93
C PHE A 224 -34.55 -1.88 -10.44
N ARG A 225 -34.75 -0.90 -9.54
CA ARG A 225 -35.13 0.47 -9.91
C ARG A 225 -34.05 1.45 -9.49
N PHE A 226 -33.43 2.11 -10.47
CA PHE A 226 -32.54 3.23 -10.20
C PHE A 226 -33.32 4.45 -9.72
N ARG A 227 -32.75 5.19 -8.77
CA ARG A 227 -33.29 6.48 -8.33
C ARG A 227 -32.44 7.61 -8.89
N ALA A 228 -33.00 8.37 -9.83
CA ALA A 228 -32.44 9.64 -10.26
C ALA A 228 -33.05 10.79 -9.46
N VAL A 229 -32.21 11.74 -9.06
CA VAL A 229 -32.60 12.96 -8.35
C VAL A 229 -31.91 14.13 -9.04
N VAL A 230 -32.67 15.16 -9.39
CA VAL A 230 -32.12 16.40 -9.96
C VAL A 230 -32.08 17.45 -8.85
N LEU A 231 -30.89 17.92 -8.50
CA LEU A 231 -30.65 18.86 -7.41
C LEU A 231 -30.36 20.27 -7.95
N ASP A 232 -30.77 21.29 -7.20
CA ASP A 232 -30.36 22.67 -7.42
C ASP A 232 -29.00 22.99 -6.76
N ALA A 233 -28.57 24.26 -6.83
CA ALA A 233 -27.32 24.72 -6.21
C ALA A 233 -27.26 24.57 -4.68
N LYS A 234 -28.42 24.44 -4.02
CA LYS A 234 -28.56 24.28 -2.57
C LYS A 234 -28.71 22.81 -2.16
N GLY A 235 -28.67 21.87 -3.12
CA GLY A 235 -28.88 20.45 -2.87
C GLY A 235 -30.35 20.06 -2.69
N CYS A 236 -31.28 20.89 -3.13
CA CYS A 236 -32.71 20.62 -3.07
C CYS A 236 -33.20 19.89 -4.33
N GLU A 237 -34.03 18.86 -4.14
CA GLU A 237 -34.65 18.11 -5.24
C GLU A 237 -35.59 19.02 -6.05
N THR A 238 -35.35 19.08 -7.35
CA THR A 238 -36.10 19.87 -8.32
C THR A 238 -37.23 19.06 -8.94
N ARG A 239 -38.15 19.75 -9.63
CA ARG A 239 -39.24 19.09 -10.39
C ARG A 239 -38.83 18.67 -11.81
N THR A 240 -37.54 18.76 -12.14
CA THR A 240 -37.05 18.41 -13.48
C THR A 240 -37.22 16.92 -13.72
N GLY A 241 -37.95 16.56 -14.77
CA GLY A 241 -38.17 15.16 -15.15
C GLY A 241 -36.87 14.45 -15.53
N THR A 242 -36.79 13.17 -15.17
CA THR A 242 -35.69 12.27 -15.52
C THR A 242 -36.18 11.19 -16.47
N ALA A 243 -35.35 10.78 -17.42
CA ALA A 243 -35.64 9.64 -18.30
C ALA A 243 -34.43 8.70 -18.37
N PHE A 244 -34.73 7.40 -18.38
CA PHE A 244 -33.72 6.34 -18.51
C PHE A 244 -33.83 5.65 -19.87
N ARG A 245 -32.67 5.23 -20.40
CA ARG A 245 -32.57 4.42 -21.63
C ARG A 245 -31.34 3.53 -21.58
N LEU A 246 -31.38 2.43 -22.33
CA LEU A 246 -30.23 1.55 -22.47
C LEU A 246 -29.20 2.21 -23.41
N ALA A 247 -27.91 2.06 -23.13
CA ALA A 247 -26.89 2.47 -24.07
C ALA A 247 -27.00 1.66 -25.39
N PRO A 248 -26.67 2.24 -26.56
CA PRO A 248 -26.88 1.58 -27.85
C PRO A 248 -26.22 0.20 -27.97
N ASP A 249 -25.02 0.07 -27.40
CA ASP A 249 -24.17 -1.14 -27.35
C ASP A 249 -24.69 -2.22 -26.39
N ALA A 250 -25.58 -1.86 -25.47
CA ALA A 250 -26.24 -2.77 -24.55
C ALA A 250 -27.53 -3.39 -25.14
N THR A 251 -27.99 -2.91 -26.30
CA THR A 251 -29.20 -3.44 -26.97
C THR A 251 -29.01 -4.91 -27.35
N GLY A 252 -29.98 -5.76 -26.99
CA GLY A 252 -30.00 -7.18 -27.36
C GLY A 252 -29.38 -8.14 -26.34
N LYS A 253 -28.82 -7.66 -25.22
CA LYS A 253 -28.23 -8.52 -24.16
C LYS A 253 -29.26 -9.06 -23.14
N GLY A 254 -30.54 -9.08 -23.50
CA GLY A 254 -31.61 -9.57 -22.63
C GLY A 254 -31.96 -8.65 -21.45
N VAL A 255 -31.56 -7.38 -21.48
CA VAL A 255 -31.91 -6.39 -20.43
C VAL A 255 -32.82 -5.32 -21.01
N LYS A 256 -33.87 -4.96 -20.26
CA LYS A 256 -34.81 -3.89 -20.62
C LYS A 256 -34.79 -2.83 -19.52
N VAL A 257 -34.85 -1.57 -19.93
CA VAL A 257 -35.01 -0.43 -19.01
C VAL A 257 -36.19 0.43 -19.47
N ASP A 258 -37.06 0.80 -18.53
CA ASP A 258 -38.15 1.74 -18.80
C ASP A 258 -37.76 3.20 -18.51
N ALA A 259 -38.61 4.15 -18.89
CA ALA A 259 -38.33 5.58 -18.69
C ALA A 259 -38.26 6.00 -17.21
N LEU A 260 -38.79 5.18 -16.29
CA LEU A 260 -38.82 5.42 -14.84
C LEU A 260 -37.60 4.84 -14.11
N GLY A 261 -36.70 4.16 -14.85
CA GLY A 261 -35.48 3.56 -14.32
C GLY A 261 -35.66 2.14 -13.79
N ASN A 262 -36.78 1.46 -14.08
CA ASN A 262 -36.90 0.03 -13.78
C ASN A 262 -36.13 -0.78 -14.82
N VAL A 263 -35.18 -1.57 -14.33
CA VAL A 263 -34.29 -2.42 -15.10
C VAL A 263 -34.66 -3.86 -14.83
N THR A 264 -35.00 -4.60 -15.88
CA THR A 264 -35.32 -6.02 -15.79
C THR A 264 -34.33 -6.82 -16.62
N ALA A 265 -33.64 -7.75 -15.96
CA ALA A 265 -32.81 -8.75 -16.62
C ALA A 265 -33.69 -9.97 -16.97
N ALA A 266 -33.75 -10.34 -18.24
CA ALA A 266 -34.43 -11.56 -18.66
C ALA A 266 -33.74 -12.80 -18.07
N LYS A 267 -34.44 -13.94 -18.01
CA LYS A 267 -33.86 -15.20 -17.48
C LYS A 267 -32.71 -15.72 -18.36
N GLU A 268 -32.76 -15.38 -19.63
CA GLU A 268 -31.79 -15.66 -20.68
C GLU A 268 -30.78 -14.53 -20.91
N ALA A 269 -30.75 -13.51 -20.02
CA ALA A 269 -29.79 -12.42 -20.12
C ALA A 269 -28.35 -12.95 -20.06
N THR A 270 -27.51 -12.49 -20.99
CA THR A 270 -26.10 -12.87 -21.06
C THR A 270 -25.31 -12.16 -19.97
N GLU A 271 -24.35 -12.85 -19.34
CA GLU A 271 -23.45 -12.22 -18.39
C GLU A 271 -22.66 -11.06 -19.03
N GLY A 272 -22.43 -10.01 -18.24
CA GLY A 272 -21.58 -8.90 -18.62
C GLY A 272 -22.07 -7.54 -18.12
N ALA A 273 -21.19 -6.54 -18.26
CA ALA A 273 -21.49 -5.16 -17.92
C ALA A 273 -22.28 -4.46 -19.04
N LEU A 274 -23.24 -3.66 -18.64
CA LEU A 274 -24.16 -2.88 -19.47
C LEU A 274 -24.24 -1.47 -18.92
N GLU A 275 -24.27 -0.48 -19.81
CA GLU A 275 -24.47 0.91 -19.41
C GLU A 275 -25.93 1.33 -19.59
N ILE A 276 -26.44 2.05 -18.59
CA ILE A 276 -27.74 2.70 -18.62
C ILE A 276 -27.51 4.20 -18.55
N ILE A 277 -28.19 4.93 -19.44
CA ILE A 277 -28.08 6.37 -19.56
C ILE A 277 -29.30 7.00 -18.87
N ALA A 278 -29.04 7.81 -17.84
CA ALA A 278 -30.04 8.66 -17.20
C ALA A 278 -29.89 10.08 -17.71
N SER A 279 -31.00 10.72 -18.06
CA SER A 279 -31.03 12.05 -18.67
C SER A 279 -31.96 12.99 -17.91
N ALA A 280 -31.54 14.24 -17.76
CA ALA A 280 -32.32 15.35 -17.20
C ALA A 280 -31.76 16.69 -17.67
N GLY A 281 -32.63 17.64 -18.03
CA GLY A 281 -32.20 18.99 -18.43
C GLY A 281 -31.23 19.02 -19.61
N GLY A 282 -31.34 18.07 -20.56
CA GLY A 282 -30.44 17.98 -21.71
C GLY A 282 -29.03 17.46 -21.40
N LYS A 283 -28.77 16.99 -20.18
CA LYS A 283 -27.53 16.29 -19.80
C LYS A 283 -27.81 14.81 -19.57
N GLU A 284 -26.74 14.03 -19.67
CA GLU A 284 -26.77 12.58 -19.48
C GLU A 284 -25.68 12.16 -18.49
N THR A 285 -25.98 11.17 -17.65
CA THR A 285 -25.01 10.44 -16.83
C THR A 285 -25.18 8.94 -17.03
N ARG A 286 -24.14 8.15 -16.75
CA ARG A 286 -24.10 6.70 -16.98
C ARG A 286 -24.03 5.96 -15.66
N VAL A 287 -24.82 4.90 -15.54
CA VAL A 287 -24.73 3.91 -14.45
C VAL A 287 -24.50 2.53 -15.05
N THR A 288 -23.85 1.65 -14.29
CA THR A 288 -23.48 0.32 -14.77
C THR A 288 -24.33 -0.76 -14.12
N VAL A 289 -24.87 -1.66 -14.94
CA VAL A 289 -25.51 -2.90 -14.48
C VAL A 289 -24.67 -4.07 -14.96
N GLU A 290 -24.26 -4.95 -14.06
CA GLU A 290 -23.55 -6.17 -14.42
C GLU A 290 -24.45 -7.38 -14.19
N ILE A 291 -24.73 -8.11 -15.27
CA ILE A 291 -25.48 -9.36 -15.21
C ILE A 291 -24.50 -10.48 -14.88
N VAL A 292 -24.76 -11.21 -13.80
CA VAL A 292 -23.84 -12.24 -13.29
C VAL A 292 -24.62 -13.50 -12.93
N SER A 293 -24.06 -14.68 -13.19
CA SER A 293 -24.63 -15.93 -12.69
C SER A 293 -24.61 -15.97 -11.17
N ALA A 294 -25.49 -16.82 -10.61
CA ALA A 294 -25.54 -17.08 -9.18
C ALA A 294 -24.17 -17.50 -8.60
N ALA A 295 -23.35 -18.24 -9.37
CA ALA A 295 -22.03 -18.68 -8.93
C ALA A 295 -21.02 -17.52 -8.81
N ARG A 296 -21.12 -16.50 -9.67
CA ARG A 296 -20.20 -15.35 -9.67
C ARG A 296 -20.68 -14.19 -8.82
N TYR A 297 -21.97 -14.17 -8.46
CA TYR A 297 -22.57 -13.10 -7.67
C TYR A 297 -21.85 -12.91 -6.32
N ASP A 298 -21.61 -13.99 -5.58
CA ASP A 298 -20.94 -13.91 -4.28
C ASP A 298 -19.46 -13.52 -4.39
N GLU A 299 -18.76 -13.99 -5.43
CA GLU A 299 -17.37 -13.60 -5.69
C GLU A 299 -17.27 -12.09 -5.98
N LEU A 300 -18.17 -11.58 -6.82
CA LEU A 300 -18.16 -10.18 -7.22
C LEU A 300 -18.59 -9.28 -6.07
N LEU A 301 -19.59 -9.66 -5.27
CA LEU A 301 -19.95 -8.97 -4.02
C LEU A 301 -18.73 -8.75 -3.11
N GLN A 302 -17.89 -9.77 -2.95
CA GLN A 302 -16.70 -9.68 -2.10
C GLN A 302 -15.59 -8.80 -2.69
N ARG A 303 -15.44 -8.75 -4.01
CA ARG A 303 -14.35 -8.03 -4.69
C ARG A 303 -14.64 -6.57 -5.03
N SER A 304 -15.88 -6.25 -5.35
CA SER A 304 -16.26 -5.00 -6.00
C SER A 304 -16.56 -3.84 -5.04
N GLY A 305 -16.53 -4.10 -3.72
CA GLY A 305 -16.87 -3.07 -2.72
C GLY A 305 -18.37 -2.73 -2.69
N LEU A 306 -19.21 -3.55 -3.31
CA LEU A 306 -20.65 -3.42 -3.31
C LEU A 306 -21.23 -3.91 -1.97
N ASN A 307 -22.38 -3.38 -1.58
CA ASN A 307 -23.11 -3.81 -0.39
C ASN A 307 -23.76 -5.19 -0.58
N ALA A 308 -24.40 -5.73 0.46
CA ALA A 308 -24.99 -7.07 0.43
C ALA A 308 -26.07 -7.25 -0.67
N GLU A 309 -26.64 -6.16 -1.16
CA GLU A 309 -27.65 -6.15 -2.23
C GLU A 309 -27.02 -6.00 -3.62
N GLY A 310 -25.69 -5.99 -3.73
CA GLY A 310 -24.97 -5.83 -5.00
C GLY A 310 -24.99 -4.40 -5.52
N GLU A 311 -25.12 -3.41 -4.63
CA GLU A 311 -25.18 -1.99 -4.99
C GLU A 311 -23.92 -1.25 -4.55
N SER A 312 -23.50 -0.26 -5.34
CA SER A 312 -22.45 0.67 -4.90
C SER A 312 -23.05 1.74 -4.00
N ASP A 313 -22.34 2.13 -2.94
CA ASP A 313 -22.76 3.26 -2.09
C ASP A 313 -22.58 4.63 -2.78
N GLU A 314 -21.87 4.66 -3.90
CA GLU A 314 -21.59 5.85 -4.71
C GLU A 314 -22.77 6.27 -5.61
N ALA A 315 -22.81 7.56 -5.94
CA ALA A 315 -23.76 8.14 -6.89
C ALA A 315 -23.05 8.52 -8.20
N ALA A 316 -23.62 8.17 -9.34
CA ALA A 316 -23.19 8.72 -10.61
C ALA A 316 -23.77 10.14 -10.74
N SER A 317 -22.93 11.15 -10.98
CA SER A 317 -23.41 12.54 -11.04
C SER A 317 -22.85 13.34 -12.20
N VAL A 318 -23.67 14.27 -12.72
CA VAL A 318 -23.29 15.22 -13.77
C VAL A 318 -23.87 16.60 -13.46
N VAL A 319 -23.10 17.66 -13.74
CA VAL A 319 -23.52 19.06 -13.56
C VAL A 319 -24.33 19.52 -14.78
N ILE A 320 -25.52 20.05 -14.54
CA ILE A 320 -26.46 20.57 -15.56
C ILE A 320 -26.10 22.00 -15.98
N ALA A 321 -25.51 22.77 -15.06
CA ALA A 321 -25.21 24.20 -15.20
C ALA A 321 -24.67 24.58 -16.59
N SER A 322 -25.46 25.37 -17.29
CA SER A 322 -25.15 26.03 -18.55
C SER A 322 -24.16 27.17 -18.29
N GLN A 323 -22.89 26.96 -18.63
CA GLN A 323 -22.04 28.09 -19.01
C GLN A 323 -22.59 28.64 -20.33
N SER A 324 -23.63 29.48 -20.25
CA SER A 324 -23.97 30.39 -21.33
C SER A 324 -22.91 31.48 -21.34
N ILE A 325 -21.79 31.20 -22.02
CA ILE A 325 -20.83 32.22 -22.40
C ILE A 325 -21.53 33.08 -23.47
N GLY A 326 -22.07 34.22 -23.03
CA GLY A 326 -22.38 35.42 -23.82
C GLY A 326 -23.16 35.25 -25.12
N ALA A 327 -24.49 35.39 -25.05
CA ALA A 327 -25.31 35.78 -26.20
C ALA A 327 -25.90 37.16 -25.93
N ASP A 328 -25.12 38.20 -26.25
CA ASP A 328 -25.58 39.59 -26.26
C ASP A 328 -26.38 39.87 -27.55
N GLU A 329 -27.39 40.73 -27.43
CA GLU A 329 -28.31 41.14 -28.49
C GLU A 329 -27.57 41.61 -29.76
N SER A 330 -27.87 40.99 -30.90
CA SER A 330 -27.45 41.52 -32.19
C SER A 330 -28.58 42.32 -32.84
N VAL A 331 -28.44 43.64 -32.80
CA VAL A 331 -29.18 44.57 -33.64
C VAL A 331 -28.76 44.36 -35.10
N VAL A 332 -29.71 44.00 -35.95
CA VAL A 332 -29.51 43.74 -37.37
C VAL A 332 -29.42 45.06 -38.13
N GLU A 333 -28.20 45.58 -38.30
CA GLU A 333 -27.91 46.51 -39.40
C GLU A 333 -27.61 45.74 -40.69
N ASP A 334 -28.11 46.25 -41.82
CA ASP A 334 -27.97 45.61 -43.13
C ASP A 334 -26.59 45.93 -43.75
N GLY A 335 -25.57 45.17 -43.33
CA GLY A 335 -24.17 45.29 -43.80
C GLY A 335 -23.72 44.14 -44.70
N ALA A 336 -24.64 43.48 -45.43
CA ALA A 336 -24.47 42.15 -46.02
C ALA A 336 -23.22 41.97 -46.91
N ARG A 337 -22.78 42.98 -47.67
CA ARG A 337 -21.56 42.88 -48.52
C ARG A 337 -20.26 43.05 -47.74
N LYS A 338 -20.21 43.96 -46.77
CA LYS A 338 -19.01 44.20 -45.95
C LYS A 338 -18.80 43.04 -44.96
N ARG A 339 -19.88 42.48 -44.41
CA ARG A 339 -19.84 41.31 -43.53
C ARG A 339 -19.40 40.04 -44.26
N ARG A 340 -19.79 39.82 -45.52
CA ARG A 340 -19.30 38.68 -46.30
C ARG A 340 -17.78 38.71 -46.50
N LEU A 341 -17.20 39.87 -46.82
CA LEU A 341 -15.75 39.99 -46.97
C LEU A 341 -15.00 39.80 -45.64
N VAL A 342 -15.52 40.37 -44.54
CA VAL A 342 -14.93 40.19 -43.21
C VAL A 342 -15.04 38.72 -42.76
N PHE A 343 -16.18 38.07 -42.99
CA PHE A 343 -16.40 36.68 -42.63
C PHE A 343 -15.49 35.72 -43.41
N LEU A 344 -15.29 35.96 -44.72
CA LEU A 344 -14.32 35.20 -45.52
C LEU A 344 -12.87 35.43 -45.03
N GLY A 345 -12.53 36.65 -44.60
CA GLY A 345 -11.23 36.94 -43.98
C GLY A 345 -11.00 36.18 -42.67
N ILE A 346 -12.01 36.12 -41.80
CA ILE A 346 -11.94 35.38 -40.53
C ILE A 346 -11.82 33.88 -40.78
N ILE A 347 -12.60 33.32 -41.71
CA ILE A 347 -12.49 31.90 -42.07
C ILE A 347 -11.11 31.58 -42.66
N GLY A 348 -10.60 32.43 -43.56
CA GLY A 348 -9.26 32.26 -44.11
C GLY A 348 -8.16 32.29 -43.04
N ALA A 349 -8.25 33.22 -42.09
CA ALA A 349 -7.32 33.30 -40.96
C ALA A 349 -7.45 32.08 -40.01
N ALA A 350 -8.67 31.63 -39.73
CA ALA A 350 -8.92 30.45 -38.90
C ALA A 350 -8.38 29.17 -39.56
N LEU A 351 -8.58 28.98 -40.87
CA LEU A 351 -8.05 27.85 -41.62
C LEU A 351 -6.52 27.88 -41.67
N ALA A 352 -5.91 29.05 -41.87
CA ALA A 352 -4.46 29.20 -41.81
C ALA A 352 -3.91 28.87 -40.40
N GLY A 353 -4.60 29.33 -39.35
CA GLY A 353 -4.27 29.01 -37.95
C GLY A 353 -4.35 27.51 -37.67
N LEU A 354 -5.42 26.85 -38.12
CA LEU A 354 -5.59 25.40 -38.00
C LEU A 354 -4.51 24.63 -38.78
N LEU A 355 -4.09 25.11 -39.95
CA LEU A 355 -3.03 24.49 -40.74
C LEU A 355 -1.66 24.61 -40.03
N VAL A 356 -1.35 25.77 -39.44
CA VAL A 356 -0.14 25.96 -38.64
C VAL A 356 -0.17 25.08 -37.38
N ALA A 357 -1.30 25.04 -36.68
CA ALA A 357 -1.49 24.17 -35.52
C ALA A 357 -1.34 22.68 -35.90
N GLY A 358 -1.91 22.26 -37.02
CA GLY A 358 -1.76 20.90 -37.57
C GLY A 358 -0.32 20.54 -37.86
N ILE A 359 0.45 21.45 -38.48
CA ILE A 359 1.90 21.26 -38.72
C ILE A 359 2.64 21.13 -37.39
N PHE A 360 2.29 21.94 -36.38
CA PHE A 360 2.93 21.88 -35.07
C PHE A 360 2.63 20.56 -34.33
N VAL A 361 1.38 20.10 -34.35
CA VAL A 361 0.96 18.80 -33.80
C VAL A 361 1.67 17.66 -34.52
N LEU A 362 1.78 17.71 -35.85
CA LEU A 362 2.51 16.69 -36.63
C LEU A 362 4.00 16.67 -36.28
N ARG A 363 4.65 17.83 -36.10
CA ARG A 363 6.06 17.89 -35.66
C ARG A 363 6.24 17.39 -34.23
N ARG A 364 5.32 17.71 -33.33
CA ARG A 364 5.33 17.22 -31.94
C ARG A 364 5.16 15.71 -31.88
N ASN A 365 4.27 15.15 -32.69
CA ASN A 365 4.07 13.70 -32.79
C ASN A 365 5.29 12.97 -33.35
N ARG A 366 6.00 13.56 -34.32
CA ARG A 366 7.27 12.99 -34.81
C ARG A 366 8.34 12.94 -33.72
N ARG A 367 8.55 14.05 -33.00
CA ARG A 367 9.49 14.10 -31.87
C ARG A 367 9.11 13.13 -30.75
N ALA A 368 7.83 12.98 -30.45
CA ALA A 368 7.37 12.03 -29.45
C ALA A 368 7.73 10.58 -29.85
N LYS A 369 7.54 10.22 -31.13
CA LYS A 369 7.92 8.88 -31.64
C LYS A 369 9.43 8.65 -31.56
N GLU A 370 10.25 9.63 -31.93
CA GLU A 370 11.72 9.54 -31.81
C GLU A 370 12.16 9.35 -30.35
N LEU A 371 11.53 10.07 -29.41
CA LEU A 371 11.82 9.91 -27.98
C LEU A 371 11.38 8.56 -27.41
N MET A 372 10.26 8.00 -27.90
CA MET A 372 9.82 6.66 -27.52
C MET A 372 10.80 5.59 -28.01
N HIS A 373 11.25 5.67 -29.26
CA HIS A 373 12.27 4.75 -29.78
C HIS A 373 13.60 4.88 -29.02
N ALA A 374 14.07 6.10 -28.74
CA ALA A 374 15.28 6.31 -27.94
C ALA A 374 15.12 5.87 -26.47
N ALA A 375 13.89 5.80 -25.94
CA ALA A 375 13.62 5.25 -24.60
C ALA A 375 13.59 3.72 -24.62
N GLU A 376 13.06 3.12 -25.68
CA GLU A 376 13.05 1.68 -25.93
C GLU A 376 14.47 1.14 -26.12
N GLU A 377 15.30 1.79 -26.93
CA GLU A 377 16.71 1.43 -27.11
C GLU A 377 17.49 1.45 -25.78
N ARG A 378 17.33 2.51 -24.97
CA ARG A 378 17.93 2.58 -23.62
C ARG A 378 17.38 1.54 -22.66
N HIS A 379 16.16 1.07 -22.86
CA HIS A 379 15.59 -0.01 -22.07
C HIS A 379 16.19 -1.35 -22.49
N GLU A 380 16.26 -1.62 -23.79
CA GLU A 380 16.89 -2.82 -24.33
C GLU A 380 18.36 -2.94 -23.93
N GLU A 381 19.14 -1.85 -23.99
CA GLU A 381 20.53 -1.84 -23.55
C GLU A 381 20.67 -2.18 -22.06
N ARG A 382 19.83 -1.60 -21.20
CA ARG A 382 19.81 -1.93 -19.76
C ARG A 382 19.42 -3.39 -19.51
N VAL A 383 18.47 -3.92 -20.28
CA VAL A 383 18.08 -5.33 -20.18
C VAL A 383 19.23 -6.24 -20.61
N ARG A 384 19.94 -5.92 -21.70
CA ARG A 384 21.13 -6.67 -22.14
C ARG A 384 22.23 -6.65 -21.07
N GLU A 385 22.53 -5.48 -20.49
CA GLU A 385 23.54 -5.36 -19.44
C GLU A 385 23.17 -6.19 -18.19
N VAL A 386 21.91 -6.17 -17.77
CA VAL A 386 21.44 -6.96 -16.62
C VAL A 386 21.55 -8.47 -16.90
N LEU A 387 21.19 -8.90 -18.11
CA LEU A 387 21.33 -10.31 -18.52
C LEU A 387 22.79 -10.76 -18.57
N GLU A 388 23.71 -9.90 -19.04
CA GLU A 388 25.15 -10.19 -19.01
C GLU A 388 25.70 -10.29 -17.58
N ARG A 389 25.33 -9.37 -16.70
CA ARG A 389 25.70 -9.43 -15.28
C ARG A 389 25.20 -10.71 -14.63
N ARG A 390 23.98 -11.15 -14.96
CA ARG A 390 23.42 -12.41 -14.47
C ARG A 390 24.21 -13.62 -14.97
N ARG A 391 24.52 -13.68 -16.27
CA ARG A 391 25.36 -14.76 -16.85
C ARG A 391 26.74 -14.84 -16.22
N ARG A 392 27.38 -13.69 -15.93
CA ARG A 392 28.67 -13.65 -15.20
C ARG A 392 28.57 -14.26 -13.81
N ARG A 393 27.55 -13.87 -13.03
CA ARG A 393 27.32 -14.44 -11.69
C ARG A 393 27.04 -15.94 -11.72
N GLU A 394 26.25 -16.40 -12.68
CA GLU A 394 25.97 -17.83 -12.87
C GLU A 394 27.25 -18.61 -13.23
N ALA A 395 28.11 -18.05 -14.09
CA ALA A 395 29.40 -18.66 -14.44
C ALA A 395 30.39 -18.69 -13.25
N GLU A 396 30.45 -17.61 -12.46
CA GLU A 396 31.26 -17.55 -11.23
C GLU A 396 30.79 -18.57 -10.19
N HIS A 397 29.48 -18.68 -9.98
CA HIS A 397 28.91 -19.66 -9.06
C HIS A 397 29.17 -21.10 -9.52
N ALA A 398 29.02 -21.39 -10.82
CA ALA A 398 29.36 -22.69 -11.39
C ALA A 398 30.86 -23.01 -11.30
N ALA A 399 31.75 -22.00 -11.34
CA ALA A 399 33.17 -22.19 -11.10
C ALA A 399 33.47 -22.50 -9.63
N GLN A 400 32.83 -21.79 -8.70
CA GLN A 400 32.96 -22.04 -7.26
C GLN A 400 32.46 -23.43 -6.86
N GLN A 401 31.34 -23.89 -7.43
CA GLN A 401 30.82 -25.24 -7.19
C GLN A 401 31.80 -26.31 -7.66
N ARG A 402 32.37 -26.17 -8.87
CA ARG A 402 33.39 -27.10 -9.38
C ARG A 402 34.63 -27.14 -8.48
N ALA A 403 35.14 -25.97 -8.06
CA ALA A 403 36.27 -25.90 -7.14
C ALA A 403 35.96 -26.54 -5.77
N HIS A 404 34.73 -26.37 -5.27
CA HIS A 404 34.29 -27.03 -4.04
C HIS A 404 34.23 -28.55 -4.20
N GLU A 405 33.63 -29.06 -5.27
CA GLU A 405 33.56 -30.49 -5.56
C GLU A 405 34.95 -31.12 -5.70
N GLU A 406 35.88 -30.44 -6.38
CA GLU A 406 37.29 -30.86 -6.49
C GLU A 406 37.98 -30.90 -5.11
N SER A 407 37.74 -29.90 -4.25
CA SER A 407 38.29 -29.88 -2.89
C SER A 407 37.75 -31.02 -2.01
N VAL A 408 36.46 -31.34 -2.14
CA VAL A 408 35.82 -32.45 -1.41
C VAL A 408 36.33 -33.79 -1.92
N ALA A 409 36.50 -33.95 -3.24
CA ALA A 409 37.08 -35.15 -3.82
C ALA A 409 38.53 -35.36 -3.37
N ALA A 410 39.35 -34.30 -3.34
CA ALA A 410 40.72 -34.34 -2.85
C ALA A 410 40.79 -34.70 -1.35
N ALA A 411 39.93 -34.08 -0.52
CA ALA A 411 39.87 -34.40 0.91
C ALA A 411 39.46 -35.87 1.16
N ARG A 412 38.49 -36.38 0.38
CA ARG A 412 38.09 -37.80 0.44
C ARG A 412 39.24 -38.72 0.08
N ALA A 413 40.01 -38.43 -0.98
CA ALA A 413 41.17 -39.21 -1.38
C ALA A 413 42.26 -39.27 -0.29
N VAL A 414 42.53 -38.15 0.39
CA VAL A 414 43.47 -38.11 1.52
C VAL A 414 42.96 -38.93 2.72
N SER A 415 41.66 -38.84 3.00
CA SER A 415 41.04 -39.60 4.10
C SER A 415 41.07 -41.12 3.85
N SER A 416 40.82 -41.56 2.61
CA SER A 416 40.87 -42.97 2.26
C SER A 416 42.30 -43.52 2.30
N SER A 417 43.29 -42.77 1.78
CA SER A 417 44.71 -43.19 1.89
C SER A 417 45.18 -43.29 3.34
N ARG A 418 44.70 -42.40 4.23
CA ARG A 418 45.04 -42.45 5.66
C ARG A 418 44.40 -43.64 6.37
N SER A 419 43.20 -44.05 5.96
CA SER A 419 42.52 -45.22 6.54
C SER A 419 43.18 -46.55 6.19
N VAL A 420 43.82 -46.65 5.01
CA VAL A 420 44.54 -47.86 4.56
C VAL A 420 45.94 -47.95 5.17
N ALA A 421 46.58 -46.81 5.46
CA ALA A 421 47.91 -46.76 6.10
C ALA A 421 47.88 -46.74 7.64
N ALA A 422 46.70 -46.74 8.25
CA ALA A 422 46.56 -46.86 9.69
C ALA A 422 46.83 -48.30 10.13
N GLU A 423 48.10 -48.58 10.42
CA GLU A 423 48.55 -49.75 11.18
C GLU A 423 47.68 -49.88 12.45
N PRO A 424 47.18 -51.09 12.81
CA PRO A 424 46.25 -51.26 13.92
C PRO A 424 46.88 -50.73 15.20
N ALA A 425 46.36 -49.61 15.69
CA ALA A 425 46.77 -49.04 16.95
C ALA A 425 46.61 -50.10 18.05
N PRO A 426 47.61 -50.26 18.95
CA PRO A 426 47.51 -51.19 20.06
C PRO A 426 46.25 -50.84 20.88
N PRO A 427 45.56 -51.85 21.45
CA PRO A 427 44.31 -51.63 22.18
C PRO A 427 44.55 -50.60 23.29
N LEU A 428 44.01 -49.40 23.10
CA LEU A 428 43.99 -48.37 24.12
C LEU A 428 43.25 -48.98 25.31
N ARG A 429 43.97 -49.15 26.43
CA ARG A 429 43.40 -49.56 27.71
C ARG A 429 42.23 -48.63 27.99
N ARG A 430 41.03 -49.19 28.14
CA ARG A 430 39.79 -48.45 28.42
C ARG A 430 40.06 -47.59 29.65
N ALA A 431 40.00 -46.27 29.47
CA ALA A 431 40.16 -45.36 30.59
C ALA A 431 38.93 -45.51 31.49
N ASP A 432 39.15 -45.83 32.76
CA ASP A 432 38.09 -45.96 33.75
C ASP A 432 37.34 -44.62 33.84
N LEU A 433 36.01 -44.64 33.74
CA LEU A 433 35.16 -43.46 33.82
C LEU A 433 34.64 -43.34 35.25
N VAL A 434 34.80 -42.16 35.86
CA VAL A 434 34.41 -41.89 37.25
C VAL A 434 33.37 -40.79 37.27
N CYS A 435 32.34 -40.93 38.10
CA CYS A 435 31.39 -39.85 38.33
C CYS A 435 32.06 -38.74 39.17
N ALA A 436 32.08 -37.51 38.65
CA ALA A 436 32.66 -36.36 39.35
C ALA A 436 31.93 -35.99 40.66
N SER A 437 30.68 -36.42 40.82
CA SER A 437 29.85 -36.07 41.98
C SER A 437 29.94 -37.12 43.09
N CYS A 438 29.80 -38.42 42.76
CA CYS A 438 29.82 -39.49 43.75
C CYS A 438 31.14 -40.30 43.81
N GLY A 439 32.08 -40.05 42.90
CA GLY A 439 33.41 -40.68 42.88
C GLY A 439 33.43 -42.16 42.51
N ARG A 440 32.29 -42.75 42.09
CA ARG A 440 32.25 -44.16 41.69
C ARG A 440 32.80 -44.35 40.29
N GLU A 441 33.63 -45.37 40.15
CA GLU A 441 34.02 -45.94 38.87
C GLU A 441 32.80 -46.62 38.24
N MET A 442 32.64 -46.43 36.94
CA MET A 442 31.51 -46.90 36.17
C MET A 442 32.01 -47.71 34.98
N GLU A 443 31.26 -48.75 34.62
CA GLU A 443 31.63 -49.57 33.46
C GLU A 443 31.59 -48.75 32.15
N PRO A 444 32.55 -49.00 31.25
CA PRO A 444 32.61 -48.33 29.96
C PRO A 444 31.36 -48.68 29.12
N GLY A 445 30.57 -47.66 28.78
CA GLY A 445 29.31 -47.80 28.02
C GLY A 445 28.20 -46.85 28.48
N THR A 446 28.33 -46.26 29.66
CA THR A 446 27.44 -45.20 30.15
C THR A 446 28.14 -43.85 30.02
N SER A 447 27.44 -42.82 29.54
CA SER A 447 27.96 -41.44 29.46
C SER A 447 27.60 -40.61 30.71
N PHE A 448 26.68 -41.12 31.53
CA PHE A 448 26.11 -40.44 32.70
C PHE A 448 26.01 -41.41 33.89
N CYS A 449 26.19 -40.90 35.11
CA CYS A 449 26.06 -41.70 36.32
C CYS A 449 24.58 -42.04 36.58
N PRO A 450 24.23 -43.31 36.80
CA PRO A 450 22.84 -43.73 37.04
C PRO A 450 22.30 -43.30 38.41
N HIS A 451 23.15 -42.84 39.33
CA HIS A 451 22.73 -42.38 40.65
C HIS A 451 22.34 -40.90 40.70
N ASP A 452 22.98 -40.04 39.89
CA ASP A 452 22.81 -38.59 39.98
C ASP A 452 22.69 -37.88 38.62
N GLY A 453 22.86 -38.59 37.50
CA GLY A 453 22.78 -38.03 36.14
C GLY A 453 23.99 -37.21 35.70
N THR A 454 25.06 -37.15 36.50
CA THR A 454 26.26 -36.36 36.17
C THR A 454 27.05 -37.03 35.04
N PRO A 455 27.56 -36.29 34.03
CA PRO A 455 28.40 -36.87 32.99
C PRO A 455 29.69 -37.44 33.60
N LEU A 456 30.09 -38.64 33.14
CA LEU A 456 31.28 -39.31 33.64
C LEU A 456 32.55 -38.72 33.03
N VAL A 457 33.63 -38.67 33.82
CA VAL A 457 34.93 -38.12 33.41
C VAL A 457 36.03 -39.19 33.54
N ALA A 458 37.08 -39.12 32.73
CA ALA A 458 38.17 -40.10 32.77
C ALA A 458 38.94 -40.03 34.11
N ALA A 459 39.15 -41.18 34.74
CA ALA A 459 39.95 -41.34 35.95
C ALA A 459 41.37 -40.81 35.70
N GLY A 460 41.77 -39.78 36.45
CA GLY A 460 43.10 -39.17 36.32
C GLY A 460 43.19 -37.98 35.36
N ALA A 461 42.08 -37.46 34.81
CA ALA A 461 42.11 -36.14 34.20
C ALA A 461 42.48 -35.10 35.29
N PRO A 462 43.54 -34.29 35.12
CA PRO A 462 43.94 -33.32 36.13
C PRO A 462 42.78 -32.36 36.36
N GLU A 463 42.25 -32.37 37.59
CA GLU A 463 41.25 -31.45 38.08
C GLU A 463 41.74 -30.01 37.87
N LYS A 464 41.37 -29.40 36.74
CA LYS A 464 41.43 -27.95 36.59
C LYS A 464 40.33 -27.37 37.47
N ARG A 465 40.58 -27.32 38.79
CA ARG A 465 39.74 -26.58 39.74
C ARG A 465 39.86 -25.10 39.37
N GLY A 466 38.93 -24.63 38.55
CA GLY A 466 38.87 -23.23 38.14
C GLY A 466 38.71 -22.35 39.36
N GLY A 467 39.65 -21.43 39.57
CA GLY A 467 39.52 -20.38 40.57
C GLY A 467 38.27 -19.51 40.35
N GLY A 468 37.88 -18.80 41.39
CA GLY A 468 36.75 -17.86 41.34
C GLY A 468 37.23 -16.40 41.24
N ILE A 469 36.44 -15.54 40.60
CA ILE A 469 36.63 -14.09 40.63
C ILE A 469 35.65 -13.48 41.64
N CYS A 470 36.11 -12.48 42.40
CA CYS A 470 35.21 -11.69 43.23
C CYS A 470 34.40 -10.71 42.35
N PRO A 471 33.06 -10.68 42.43
CA PRO A 471 32.25 -9.75 41.65
C PRO A 471 32.44 -8.27 42.03
N VAL A 472 32.95 -7.99 43.24
CA VAL A 472 33.11 -6.61 43.74
C VAL A 472 34.47 -6.04 43.40
N CYS A 473 35.56 -6.77 43.66
CA CYS A 473 36.92 -6.26 43.42
C CYS A 473 37.60 -6.83 42.16
N ASN A 474 36.92 -7.71 41.40
CA ASN A 474 37.42 -8.35 40.18
C ASN A 474 38.77 -9.08 40.32
N THR A 475 39.17 -9.42 41.55
CA THR A 475 40.40 -10.16 41.80
C THR A 475 40.15 -11.66 41.64
N VAL A 476 41.04 -12.34 40.90
CA VAL A 476 41.01 -13.81 40.74
C VAL A 476 41.66 -14.45 41.95
N PHE A 477 41.03 -15.47 42.51
CA PHE A 477 41.59 -16.28 43.59
C PHE A 477 41.64 -17.76 43.18
N GLY A 478 42.59 -18.49 43.76
CA GLY A 478 42.70 -19.94 43.58
C GLY A 478 41.47 -20.69 44.13
N SER A 479 41.33 -21.95 43.73
CA SER A 479 40.18 -22.79 44.06
C SER A 479 39.94 -23.03 45.56
N GLU A 480 40.96 -22.78 46.37
CA GLU A 480 40.97 -22.90 47.82
C GLU A 480 40.29 -21.73 48.54
N VAL A 481 40.05 -20.61 47.85
CA VAL A 481 39.39 -19.43 48.40
C VAL A 481 37.96 -19.40 47.88
N THR A 482 36.96 -19.56 48.76
CA THR A 482 35.53 -19.50 48.37
C THR A 482 34.90 -18.13 48.58
N ARG A 483 35.54 -17.26 49.40
CA ARG A 483 35.10 -15.89 49.66
C ARG A 483 36.25 -14.91 49.55
N CYS A 484 36.01 -13.76 48.94
CA CYS A 484 36.99 -12.71 48.80
C CYS A 484 37.49 -12.24 50.18
N PRO A 485 38.81 -12.19 50.43
CA PRO A 485 39.37 -11.72 51.69
C PRO A 485 39.07 -10.24 51.97
N LYS A 486 38.88 -9.44 50.92
CA LYS A 486 38.65 -7.99 51.04
C LYS A 486 37.22 -7.64 51.41
N ASP A 487 36.24 -8.28 50.77
CA ASP A 487 34.83 -7.88 50.83
C ASP A 487 33.88 -9.01 51.29
N LYS A 488 34.40 -10.20 51.59
CA LYS A 488 33.67 -11.39 52.09
C LYS A 488 32.60 -11.94 51.14
N GLN A 489 32.49 -11.44 49.91
CA GLN A 489 31.58 -11.96 48.89
C GLN A 489 32.02 -13.34 48.41
N VAL A 490 31.05 -14.18 48.04
CA VAL A 490 31.32 -15.51 47.48
C VAL A 490 31.92 -15.34 46.08
N LEU A 491 33.01 -16.04 45.79
CA LEU A 491 33.66 -15.96 44.50
C LEU A 491 32.88 -16.73 43.43
N ILE A 492 32.79 -16.17 42.23
CA ILE A 492 32.06 -16.76 41.10
C ILE A 492 33.04 -17.61 40.28
N PRO A 493 32.76 -18.89 39.99
CA PRO A 493 33.61 -19.71 39.14
C PRO A 493 33.77 -19.10 37.75
N TYR A 494 35.01 -19.07 37.23
CA TYR A 494 35.34 -18.49 35.92
C TYR A 494 34.41 -18.87 34.74
N PRO A 495 33.94 -20.14 34.58
CA PRO A 495 33.03 -20.48 33.47
C PRO A 495 31.66 -19.80 33.58
N VAL A 496 31.20 -19.45 34.79
CA VAL A 496 29.90 -18.78 35.01
C VAL A 496 30.01 -17.29 34.72
N GLN A 497 31.15 -16.65 35.03
CA GLN A 497 31.31 -15.22 34.78
C GLN A 497 31.56 -14.89 33.30
N ALA A 498 32.19 -15.79 32.54
CA ALA A 498 32.29 -15.64 31.08
C ALA A 498 30.91 -15.62 30.38
N MET A 499 29.89 -16.22 31.00
CA MET A 499 28.50 -16.12 30.55
C MET A 499 27.82 -14.86 31.06
N ALA A 500 28.06 -14.44 32.31
CA ALA A 500 27.46 -13.24 32.89
C ALA A 500 28.00 -11.91 32.33
N GLN A 501 29.29 -11.84 31.96
CA GLN A 501 29.89 -10.63 31.37
C GLN A 501 29.44 -10.37 29.93
N ARG A 502 28.86 -11.35 29.23
CA ARG A 502 28.24 -11.10 27.91
C ARG A 502 26.90 -10.37 28.01
N SER A 503 26.29 -10.29 29.19
CA SER A 503 24.99 -9.64 29.41
C SER A 503 25.05 -8.15 29.76
N ASP A 504 26.20 -7.64 30.24
CA ASP A 504 26.30 -6.27 30.77
C ASP A 504 27.09 -5.28 29.88
N ALA A 505 27.52 -5.68 28.68
CA ALA A 505 27.93 -4.70 27.69
C ALA A 505 26.69 -3.87 27.32
N PRO A 506 26.70 -2.53 27.50
CA PRO A 506 25.53 -1.69 27.25
C PRO A 506 25.08 -1.93 25.82
N ARG A 507 23.95 -2.61 25.67
CA ARG A 507 23.38 -2.94 24.35
C ARG A 507 23.20 -1.62 23.59
N GLY A 508 23.82 -1.54 22.42
CA GLY A 508 23.69 -0.34 21.57
C GLY A 508 22.22 -0.09 21.26
N LYS A 509 21.78 1.17 21.39
CA LYS A 509 20.44 1.58 20.98
C LYS A 509 20.50 2.12 19.54
N ILE A 510 19.39 2.06 18.82
CA ILE A 510 19.27 2.60 17.46
C ILE A 510 18.17 3.66 17.42
N CYS A 511 18.42 4.75 16.71
CA CYS A 511 17.36 5.70 16.41
C CYS A 511 16.43 5.11 15.34
N PRO A 512 15.12 4.95 15.60
CA PRO A 512 14.19 4.39 14.62
C PRO A 512 13.94 5.33 13.43
N SER A 513 14.21 6.63 13.60
CA SER A 513 14.02 7.64 12.57
C SER A 513 15.21 7.75 11.61
N CYS A 514 16.44 7.85 12.14
CA CYS A 514 17.65 8.06 11.32
C CYS A 514 18.53 6.82 11.13
N GLY A 515 18.33 5.75 11.92
CA GLY A 515 19.09 4.50 11.83
C GLY A 515 20.50 4.55 12.43
N GLU A 516 20.93 5.68 13.00
CA GLU A 516 22.21 5.76 13.70
C GLU A 516 22.21 4.94 14.99
N ARG A 517 23.36 4.35 15.30
CA ARG A 517 23.59 3.56 16.50
C ARG A 517 24.24 4.44 17.55
N PHE A 518 23.77 4.30 18.78
CA PHE A 518 24.23 5.04 19.93
C PHE A 518 24.67 4.04 21.00
N ASP A 519 25.63 4.45 21.82
CA ASP A 519 26.01 3.74 23.03
C ASP A 519 24.82 3.71 24.00
N GLY A 520 24.72 2.65 24.82
CA GLY A 520 23.53 2.40 25.65
C GLY A 520 23.20 3.49 26.68
N GLY A 521 24.07 4.50 26.86
CA GLY A 521 23.87 5.64 27.76
C GLY A 521 23.00 6.77 27.19
N ALA A 522 22.77 6.84 25.88
CA ALA A 522 21.90 7.86 25.29
C ALA A 522 20.42 7.41 25.31
N ASP A 523 19.49 8.30 25.68
CA ASP A 523 18.05 8.02 25.63
C ASP A 523 17.35 8.63 24.41
N PHE A 524 17.97 9.65 23.79
CA PHE A 524 17.43 10.38 22.65
C PHE A 524 18.49 10.58 21.56
N CYS A 525 18.05 10.57 20.31
CA CYS A 525 18.88 10.85 19.15
C CYS A 525 19.27 12.34 19.10
N GLY A 526 20.56 12.63 19.04
CA GLY A 526 21.06 14.01 18.94
C GLY A 526 20.69 14.75 17.64
N LYS A 527 20.24 14.04 16.59
CA LYS A 527 19.83 14.64 15.31
C LYS A 527 18.36 15.04 15.26
N ASP A 528 17.47 14.18 15.75
CA ASP A 528 16.03 14.31 15.53
C ASP A 528 15.21 14.29 16.83
N GLY A 529 15.86 14.10 18.00
CA GLY A 529 15.20 14.06 19.30
C GLY A 529 14.36 12.80 19.55
N THR A 530 14.36 11.82 18.64
CA THR A 530 13.57 10.59 18.78
C THR A 530 14.14 9.71 19.89
N GLN A 531 13.28 9.09 20.70
CA GLN A 531 13.68 8.14 21.74
C GLN A 531 14.37 6.91 21.10
N LEU A 532 15.55 6.57 21.63
CA LEU A 532 16.36 5.47 21.11
C LEU A 532 15.83 4.11 21.59
N VAL A 533 15.83 3.12 20.70
CA VAL A 533 15.28 1.78 21.00
C VAL A 533 16.40 0.76 21.11
N LEU A 534 16.33 -0.15 22.09
CA LEU A 534 17.28 -1.24 22.27
C LEU A 534 17.25 -2.18 21.05
N LEU A 535 18.41 -2.45 20.46
CA LEU A 535 18.56 -3.55 19.52
C LEU A 535 18.52 -4.86 20.31
N ASN A 536 17.50 -5.68 20.04
CA ASN A 536 17.31 -6.98 20.69
C ASN A 536 18.38 -7.99 20.28
#